data_AF-A0A7V9EM26-F1
#
_entry.id   AF-A0A7V9EM26-F1
#
_cell.length_a   1.000
_cell.length_b   1.000
_cell.length_c   1.000
_cell.angle_alpha   90.00
_cell.angle_beta   90.00
_cell.angle_gamma   90.00
#
_symmetry.space_group_name_H-M   'P 1'
#
loop_
_entity.id
_entity.type
_entity.pdbx_description
1 polymer ?
#
loop_
_entity_poly.entity_id
_entity_poly.type
_entity_poly.pdbx_seq_one_letter_code
_entity_poly.pdbx_strand_id
1 'polypeptide(L)'
;MSWACAQCGSANPLEADECSACGAPFTAIMVAAGPAKAARDPGTAATWSLVFPGGGHVYVGLLGQAIARALVSLWVIAIAAFSASQRGPGATVVLVVFCLVAFGLWILSAHDAYREAELDPGAVILRGRRFVFLVLALLLLLTTVLVVAGLAGARTGS
;
A
#
# COMPACT_ATOMS: atom_id res chain seq x y z
N MET A 1 33.11 8.88 21.42
CA MET A 1 32.39 7.87 20.60
C MET A 1 32.65 8.25 19.13
N SER A 2 32.78 7.29 18.22
CA SER A 2 33.13 7.53 16.81
C SER A 2 32.39 6.55 15.89
N TRP A 3 32.25 6.89 14.61
CA TRP A 3 31.69 6.02 13.58
C TRP A 3 32.76 5.65 12.55
N ALA A 4 32.67 4.44 11.98
CA ALA A 4 33.59 3.97 10.95
C ALA A 4 32.96 4.14 9.55
N CYS A 5 33.68 4.73 8.62
CA CYS A 5 33.19 4.95 7.26
C CYS A 5 32.98 3.61 6.53
N ALA A 6 31.79 3.37 5.96
CA ALA A 6 31.50 2.17 5.17
C ALA A 6 32.30 2.09 3.85
N GLN A 7 32.78 3.23 3.34
CA GLN A 7 33.51 3.31 2.06
C GLN A 7 35.01 3.03 2.24
N CYS A 8 35.64 3.67 3.23
CA CYS A 8 37.10 3.65 3.40
C CYS A 8 37.57 3.17 4.78
N GLY A 9 36.66 2.82 5.68
CA GLY A 9 36.97 2.27 7.01
C GLY A 9 37.55 3.26 8.02
N SER A 10 37.67 4.54 7.70
CA SER A 10 38.25 5.53 8.62
C SER A 10 37.31 5.84 9.78
N ALA A 11 37.88 6.07 10.96
CA ALA A 11 37.14 6.50 12.14
C ALA A 11 36.89 8.01 12.09
N ASN A 12 35.64 8.42 12.22
CA ASN A 12 35.21 9.81 12.22
C ASN A 12 34.47 10.15 13.54
N PRO A 13 34.57 11.41 14.01
CA PRO A 13 33.79 11.86 15.17
C PRO A 13 32.29 11.83 14.87
N LEU A 14 31.46 11.62 15.91
CA LEU A 14 30.00 11.51 15.76
C LEU A 14 29.33 12.81 15.30
N GLU A 15 29.97 13.96 15.54
CA GLU A 15 29.48 15.26 15.08
C GLU A 15 29.77 15.52 13.59
N ALA A 16 30.56 14.66 12.92
CA ALA A 16 30.89 14.81 11.51
C ALA A 16 29.83 14.15 10.61
N ASP A 17 29.19 14.98 9.78
CA ASP A 17 28.19 14.55 8.80
C ASP A 17 28.80 13.88 7.56
N GLU A 18 30.12 14.00 7.37
CA GLU A 18 30.87 13.43 6.25
C GLU A 18 32.20 12.84 6.73
N CYS A 19 32.67 11.83 6.01
CA CYS A 19 33.95 11.20 6.26
C CYS A 19 35.10 12.15 5.90
N SER A 20 35.87 12.58 6.90
CA SER A 20 37.06 13.43 6.75
C SER A 20 38.10 12.94 5.72
N ALA A 21 38.16 11.62 5.47
CA ALA A 21 39.13 11.01 4.56
C ALA A 21 38.66 10.89 3.09
N CYS A 22 37.38 10.65 2.83
CA CYS A 22 36.87 10.32 1.48
C CYS A 22 35.62 11.10 1.07
N GLY A 23 35.08 11.96 1.94
CA GLY A 23 33.85 12.73 1.70
C GLY A 23 32.56 11.92 1.70
N ALA A 24 32.60 10.62 2.01
CA ALA A 24 31.39 9.80 2.08
C ALA A 24 30.47 10.30 3.22
N PRO A 25 29.17 10.52 2.97
CA PRO A 25 28.26 11.03 3.98
C PRO A 25 28.03 10.00 5.09
N PHE A 26 27.78 10.47 6.31
CA PHE A 26 27.38 9.64 7.46
C PHE A 26 26.15 8.79 7.13
N THR A 27 25.24 9.26 6.27
CA THR A 27 24.06 8.48 5.87
C THR A 27 24.41 7.18 5.14
N ALA A 28 25.61 7.05 4.56
CA ALA A 28 26.06 5.84 3.88
C ALA A 28 26.22 4.63 4.82
N ILE A 29 26.48 4.84 6.12
CA ILE A 29 26.46 3.75 7.12
C ILE A 29 25.05 3.40 7.58
N MET A 30 24.10 4.32 7.51
CA MET A 30 22.70 4.07 7.87
C MET A 30 21.93 3.36 6.76
N VAL A 31 22.27 3.64 5.50
CA VAL A 31 21.85 2.83 4.35
C VAL A 31 22.82 1.65 4.24
N ALA A 32 22.86 0.81 5.28
CA ALA A 32 23.45 -0.52 5.12
C ALA A 32 22.80 -1.12 3.87
N ALA A 33 23.61 -1.41 2.85
CA ALA A 33 23.16 -2.07 1.65
C ALA A 33 22.56 -3.42 2.08
N GLY A 34 21.25 -3.42 2.33
CA GLY A 34 20.52 -4.63 2.65
C GLY A 34 20.81 -5.65 1.55
N PRO A 35 20.84 -6.95 1.86
CA PRO A 35 21.09 -7.97 0.85
C PRO A 35 20.20 -7.69 -0.35
N ALA A 36 20.81 -7.65 -1.54
CA ALA A 36 20.08 -7.40 -2.78
C ALA A 36 18.89 -8.36 -2.81
N LYS A 37 17.66 -7.81 -2.88
CA LYS A 37 16.47 -8.65 -2.94
C LYS A 37 16.61 -9.54 -4.15
N ALA A 38 16.62 -10.85 -3.94
CA ALA A 38 16.62 -11.81 -5.03
C ALA A 38 15.33 -11.60 -5.84
N ALA A 39 15.47 -11.46 -7.16
CA ALA A 39 14.33 -11.46 -8.07
C ALA A 39 13.55 -12.77 -7.85
N ARG A 40 12.24 -12.66 -7.66
CA ARG A 40 11.34 -13.80 -7.52
C ARG A 40 10.52 -13.94 -8.79
N ASP A 41 9.95 -15.12 -9.02
CA ASP A 41 9.11 -15.33 -10.21
C ASP A 41 7.88 -14.39 -10.18
N PRO A 42 7.76 -13.45 -11.14
CA PRO A 42 6.66 -12.49 -11.18
C PRO A 42 5.31 -13.14 -11.43
N GLY A 43 5.27 -14.22 -12.20
CA GLY A 43 4.05 -14.96 -12.49
C GLY A 43 3.44 -15.56 -11.22
N THR A 44 4.27 -16.22 -10.41
CA THR A 44 3.87 -16.77 -9.11
C THR A 44 3.45 -15.67 -8.14
N ALA A 45 4.14 -14.53 -8.10
CA ALA A 45 3.73 -13.40 -7.26
C ALA A 45 2.34 -12.87 -7.65
N ALA A 46 2.06 -12.74 -8.95
CA ALA A 46 0.76 -12.29 -9.45
C ALA A 46 -0.36 -13.28 -9.13
N THR A 47 -0.16 -14.58 -9.35
CA THR A 47 -1.17 -15.62 -9.09
C THR A 47 -1.54 -15.69 -7.61
N TRP A 48 -0.56 -15.62 -6.71
CA TRP A 48 -0.84 -15.55 -5.27
C TRP A 48 -1.64 -14.31 -4.86
N SER A 49 -1.39 -13.17 -5.50
CA SER A 49 -2.19 -11.95 -5.26
C SER A 49 -3.59 -12.00 -5.87
N LEU A 50 -3.82 -12.77 -6.93
CA LEU A 50 -5.15 -13.00 -7.50
C LEU A 50 -6.01 -13.90 -6.60
N VAL A 51 -5.42 -14.87 -5.91
CA VAL A 51 -6.15 -15.72 -4.95
C VAL A 51 -6.53 -14.91 -3.70
N PHE A 52 -5.59 -14.15 -3.15
CA PHE A 52 -5.83 -13.35 -1.96
C PHE A 52 -5.18 -11.97 -2.08
N PRO A 53 -5.91 -10.85 -1.86
CA PRO A 53 -5.33 -9.52 -1.94
C PRO A 53 -4.14 -9.37 -0.98
N GLY A 54 -2.93 -9.26 -1.54
CA GLY A 54 -1.69 -9.18 -0.78
C GLY A 54 -0.91 -10.50 -0.67
N GLY A 55 -1.43 -11.62 -1.18
CA GLY A 55 -0.75 -12.93 -1.17
C GLY A 55 0.60 -12.91 -1.88
N GLY A 56 0.68 -12.28 -3.05
CA GLY A 56 1.95 -12.10 -3.77
C GLY A 56 2.97 -11.30 -2.97
N HIS A 57 2.54 -10.36 -2.13
CA HIS A 57 3.44 -9.55 -1.31
C HIS A 57 4.05 -10.36 -0.16
N VAL A 58 3.35 -11.37 0.35
CA VAL A 58 3.96 -12.35 1.27
C VAL A 58 5.07 -13.12 0.55
N TYR A 59 4.82 -13.54 -0.70
CA TYR A 59 5.81 -14.27 -1.49
C TYR A 59 7.07 -13.44 -1.79
N VAL A 60 6.98 -12.13 -2.07
CA VAL A 60 8.18 -11.26 -2.20
C VAL A 60 8.76 -10.76 -0.87
N GLY A 61 8.25 -11.21 0.27
CA GLY A 61 8.80 -10.88 1.60
C GLY A 61 8.38 -9.51 2.16
N LEU A 62 7.26 -8.96 1.69
CA LEU A 62 6.71 -7.67 2.10
C LEU A 62 5.45 -7.83 2.96
N LEU A 63 5.61 -8.42 4.14
CA LEU A 63 4.48 -8.73 5.05
C LEU A 63 3.65 -7.49 5.42
N GLY A 64 4.29 -6.35 5.70
CA GLY A 64 3.56 -5.12 6.03
C GLY A 64 2.65 -4.64 4.89
N GLN A 65 3.11 -4.74 3.64
CA GLN A 65 2.31 -4.39 2.46
C GLN A 65 1.19 -5.41 2.22
N ALA A 66 1.47 -6.70 2.44
CA ALA A 66 0.48 -7.77 2.33
C ALA A 66 -0.69 -7.55 3.31
N ILE A 67 -0.37 -7.30 4.60
CA ILE A 67 -1.38 -7.07 5.64
C ILE A 67 -2.20 -5.82 5.34
N ALA A 68 -1.56 -4.71 4.99
CA ALA A 68 -2.25 -3.47 4.68
C ALA A 68 -3.27 -3.65 3.53
N ARG A 69 -2.87 -4.33 2.46
CA ARG A 69 -3.74 -4.61 1.30
C ARG A 69 -4.87 -5.56 1.64
N ALA A 70 -4.60 -6.60 2.42
CA ALA A 70 -5.61 -7.54 2.88
C ALA A 70 -6.68 -6.84 3.74
N LEU A 71 -6.26 -6.01 4.71
CA LEU A 71 -7.17 -5.27 5.60
C LEU A 71 -8.02 -4.27 4.83
N VAL A 72 -7.42 -3.48 3.93
CA VAL A 72 -8.18 -2.51 3.13
C VAL A 72 -9.16 -3.22 2.20
N SER A 73 -8.75 -4.32 1.56
CA SER A 73 -9.64 -5.10 0.69
C SER A 73 -10.79 -5.71 1.48
N LEU A 74 -10.51 -6.30 2.64
CA LEU A 74 -11.52 -6.85 3.53
C LEU A 74 -12.52 -5.78 3.99
N TRP A 75 -12.02 -4.60 4.37
CA TRP A 75 -12.86 -3.47 4.79
C TRP A 75 -13.79 -3.00 3.66
N VAL A 76 -13.26 -2.83 2.44
CA VAL A 76 -14.05 -2.44 1.27
C VAL A 76 -15.13 -3.49 0.95
N ILE A 77 -14.78 -4.77 1.00
CA ILE A 77 -15.72 -5.88 0.81
C ILE A 77 -16.80 -5.88 1.91
N ALA A 78 -16.42 -5.64 3.17
CA ALA A 78 -17.37 -5.57 4.28
C ALA A 78 -18.38 -4.42 4.11
N ILE A 79 -17.93 -3.26 3.62
CA ILE A 79 -18.84 -2.14 3.28
C ILE A 79 -19.80 -2.55 2.17
N ALA A 80 -19.31 -3.16 1.09
CA ALA A 80 -20.15 -3.62 0.00
C ALA A 80 -21.18 -4.67 0.49
N ALA A 81 -20.75 -5.66 1.25
CA ALA A 81 -21.62 -6.70 1.82
C ALA A 81 -22.67 -6.12 2.77
N PHE A 82 -22.28 -5.18 3.64
CA PHE A 82 -23.22 -4.47 4.50
C PHE A 82 -24.22 -3.63 3.70
N SER A 83 -23.78 -3.00 2.61
CA SER A 83 -24.67 -2.23 1.75
C SER A 83 -25.67 -3.13 0.99
N ALA A 84 -25.26 -4.35 0.64
CA ALA A 84 -26.13 -5.32 -0.03
C ALA A 84 -27.29 -5.81 0.85
N SER A 85 -27.16 -5.77 2.18
CA SER A 85 -28.24 -6.13 3.11
C SER A 85 -29.24 -5.00 3.36
N GLN A 86 -28.92 -3.77 2.94
CA GLN A 86 -29.78 -2.61 3.08
C GLN A 86 -30.68 -2.40 1.86
N ARG A 87 -31.82 -1.71 2.07
CA ARG A 87 -32.76 -1.35 1.00
C ARG A 87 -32.71 0.16 0.76
N GLY A 88 -32.78 0.56 -0.51
CA GLY A 88 -32.87 1.95 -0.94
C GLY A 88 -31.80 2.35 -1.95
N PRO A 89 -32.05 3.40 -2.75
CA PRO A 89 -31.16 3.79 -3.85
C PRO A 89 -29.75 4.17 -3.37
N GLY A 90 -29.62 4.78 -2.18
CA GLY A 90 -28.32 5.11 -1.60
C GLY A 90 -27.47 3.88 -1.31
N ALA A 91 -28.07 2.81 -0.78
CA ALA A 91 -27.39 1.54 -0.52
C ALA A 91 -26.97 0.84 -1.82
N THR A 92 -27.79 0.92 -2.88
CA THR A 92 -27.41 0.40 -4.20
C THR A 92 -26.20 1.14 -4.78
N VAL A 93 -26.15 2.47 -4.66
CA VAL A 93 -25.01 3.27 -5.12
C VAL A 93 -23.73 2.91 -4.36
N VAL A 94 -23.78 2.85 -3.01
CA VAL A 94 -22.63 2.42 -2.18
C VAL A 94 -22.15 1.04 -2.62
N LEU A 95 -23.07 0.08 -2.77
CA LEU A 95 -22.75 -1.29 -3.19
C LEU A 95 -21.98 -1.29 -4.51
N VAL A 96 -22.52 -0.66 -5.56
CA VAL A 96 -21.91 -0.66 -6.89
C VAL A 96 -20.53 0.00 -6.85
N VAL A 97 -20.41 1.16 -6.20
CA VAL A 97 -19.14 1.88 -6.10
C VAL A 97 -18.09 1.06 -5.36
N PHE A 98 -18.43 0.48 -4.21
CA PHE A 98 -17.46 -0.30 -3.42
C PHE A 98 -17.13 -1.65 -4.06
N CYS A 99 -18.04 -2.26 -4.84
CA CYS A 99 -17.71 -3.41 -5.68
C CYS A 99 -16.69 -3.06 -6.78
N LEU A 100 -16.85 -1.91 -7.45
CA LEU A 100 -15.88 -1.44 -8.45
C LEU A 100 -14.52 -1.14 -7.82
N VAL A 101 -14.51 -0.50 -6.64
CA VAL A 101 -13.28 -0.27 -5.87
C VAL A 101 -12.63 -1.59 -5.48
N ALA A 102 -13.38 -2.55 -4.93
CA ALA A 102 -12.85 -3.87 -4.55
C ALA A 102 -12.21 -4.58 -5.74
N PHE A 103 -12.88 -4.56 -6.90
CA PHE A 103 -12.35 -5.12 -8.14
C PHE A 103 -11.08 -4.41 -8.61
N GLY A 104 -11.04 -3.09 -8.56
CA GLY A 104 -9.86 -2.30 -8.87
C GLY A 104 -8.68 -2.62 -7.95
N LEU A 105 -8.92 -2.70 -6.63
CA LEU A 105 -7.91 -3.08 -5.65
C LEU A 105 -7.39 -4.50 -5.87
N TRP A 106 -8.26 -5.43 -6.27
CA TRP A 106 -7.88 -6.80 -6.59
C TRP A 106 -6.92 -6.86 -7.79
N ILE A 107 -7.23 -6.17 -8.89
CA ILE A 107 -6.35 -6.07 -10.07
C ILE A 107 -5.03 -5.38 -9.72
N LEU A 108 -5.10 -4.22 -9.04
CA LEU A 108 -3.91 -3.46 -8.66
C LEU A 108 -3.00 -4.26 -7.72
N SER A 109 -3.57 -5.10 -6.85
CA SER A 109 -2.80 -5.95 -5.95
C SER A 109 -1.98 -7.02 -6.69
N ALA A 110 -2.56 -7.60 -7.75
CA ALA A 110 -1.85 -8.53 -8.63
C ALA A 110 -0.77 -7.83 -9.46
N HIS A 111 -1.10 -6.68 -10.07
CA HIS A 111 -0.14 -5.89 -10.84
C HIS A 111 1.07 -5.46 -10.01
N ASP A 112 0.83 -4.90 -8.83
CA ASP A 112 1.93 -4.43 -7.97
C ASP A 112 2.80 -5.58 -7.45
N ALA A 113 2.22 -6.75 -7.17
CA ALA A 113 2.99 -7.93 -6.77
C ALA A 113 3.90 -8.43 -7.90
N TYR A 114 3.41 -8.38 -9.14
CA TYR A 114 4.19 -8.69 -10.33
C TYR A 114 5.38 -7.73 -10.48
N ARG A 115 5.14 -6.41 -10.38
CA ARG A 115 6.20 -5.40 -10.53
C ARG A 115 7.22 -5.42 -9.39
N GLU A 116 6.78 -5.71 -8.18
CA GLU A 116 7.68 -5.83 -7.04
C GLU A 116 8.57 -7.09 -7.14
N ALA A 117 8.08 -8.16 -7.78
CA ALA A 117 8.88 -9.35 -8.08
C ALA A 117 9.90 -9.13 -9.21
N GLU A 118 9.59 -8.27 -10.19
CA GLU A 118 10.51 -7.80 -11.24
C GLU A 118 11.61 -6.85 -10.71
N LEU A 119 11.55 -6.44 -9.44
CA LEU A 119 12.43 -5.42 -8.87
C LEU A 119 12.35 -4.07 -9.61
N ASP A 120 11.19 -3.73 -10.18
CA ASP A 120 10.89 -2.42 -10.75
C ASP A 120 10.03 -1.58 -9.78
N PRO A 121 10.66 -0.91 -8.80
CA PRO A 121 9.95 -0.11 -7.81
C PRO A 121 9.23 1.11 -8.39
N GLY A 122 9.56 1.54 -9.61
CA GLY A 122 8.97 2.72 -10.26
C GLY A 122 7.58 2.44 -10.84
N ALA A 123 7.37 1.21 -11.31
CA ALA A 123 6.10 0.76 -11.88
C ALA A 123 5.06 0.34 -10.83
N VAL A 124 5.43 0.20 -9.55
CA VAL A 124 4.49 -0.14 -8.47
C VAL A 124 3.58 1.05 -8.18
N ILE A 125 2.27 0.83 -8.28
CA ILE A 125 1.26 1.89 -8.16
C ILE A 125 1.02 2.21 -6.70
N LEU A 126 0.67 1.22 -5.87
CA LEU A 126 0.26 1.42 -4.48
C LEU A 126 1.44 1.24 -3.52
N ARG A 127 2.38 2.19 -3.54
CA ARG A 127 3.54 2.22 -2.64
C ARG A 127 3.55 3.46 -1.74
N GLY A 128 3.84 3.25 -0.46
CA GLY A 128 4.04 4.32 0.54
C GLY A 128 2.91 5.36 0.55
N ARG A 129 3.23 6.60 0.14
CA ARG A 129 2.30 7.74 0.19
C ARG A 129 1.06 7.56 -0.69
N ARG A 130 1.16 6.87 -1.84
CA ARG A 130 0.01 6.63 -2.73
C ARG A 130 -1.03 5.73 -2.08
N PHE A 131 -0.60 4.75 -1.28
CA PHE A 131 -1.50 3.90 -0.52
C PHE A 131 -2.25 4.68 0.57
N VAL A 132 -1.57 5.62 1.25
CA VAL A 132 -2.22 6.49 2.22
C VAL A 132 -3.29 7.37 1.56
N PHE A 133 -2.98 7.98 0.42
CA PHE A 133 -3.97 8.77 -0.32
C PHE A 133 -5.16 7.95 -0.81
N LEU A 134 -4.93 6.70 -1.22
CA LEU A 134 -6.01 5.77 -1.54
C LEU A 134 -6.94 5.57 -0.33
N VAL A 135 -6.40 5.24 0.85
CA VAL A 135 -7.21 5.05 2.07
C VAL A 135 -7.98 6.32 2.44
N LEU A 136 -7.32 7.49 2.38
CA LEU A 136 -7.96 8.78 2.62
C LEU A 136 -9.09 9.06 1.62
N ALA A 137 -8.87 8.76 0.33
CA ALA A 137 -9.89 8.92 -0.70
C ALA A 137 -11.09 7.98 -0.45
N LEU A 138 -10.85 6.74 -0.03
CA LEU A 138 -11.92 5.80 0.33
C LEU A 138 -12.72 6.25 1.54
N LEU A 139 -12.06 6.79 2.57
CA LEU A 139 -12.73 7.36 3.73
C LEU A 139 -13.59 8.57 3.33
N LEU A 140 -13.04 9.50 2.55
CA LEU A 140 -13.76 10.68 2.09
C LEU A 140 -14.94 10.31 1.19
N LEU A 141 -14.75 9.34 0.29
CA LEU A 141 -15.82 8.78 -0.54
C LEU A 141 -16.93 8.20 0.34
N LEU A 142 -16.59 7.35 1.30
CA LEU A 142 -17.55 6.75 2.23
C LEU A 142 -18.35 7.83 2.97
N THR A 143 -17.66 8.79 3.59
CA THR A 143 -18.30 9.89 4.31
C THR A 143 -19.22 10.70 3.40
N THR A 144 -18.78 11.04 2.19
CA THR A 144 -19.57 11.81 1.23
C THR A 144 -20.84 11.07 0.85
N VAL A 145 -20.75 9.78 0.54
CA VAL A 145 -21.93 9.00 0.15
C VAL A 145 -22.90 8.84 1.32
N LEU A 146 -22.41 8.61 2.54
CA LEU A 146 -23.26 8.53 3.74
C LEU A 146 -23.97 9.85 4.04
N VAL A 147 -23.28 10.99 3.92
CA VAL A 147 -23.88 12.32 4.11
C VAL A 147 -24.96 12.59 3.07
N VAL A 148 -24.69 12.32 1.79
CA VAL A 148 -25.66 12.52 0.71
C VAL A 148 -26.89 11.62 0.91
N ALA A 149 -26.68 10.35 1.25
CA ALA A 149 -27.77 9.41 1.52
C ALA A 149 -28.62 9.85 2.73
N GLY A 150 -27.98 10.31 3.81
CA GLY A 150 -28.67 10.82 5.00
C GLY A 150 -29.49 12.08 4.72
N LEU A 151 -28.92 13.05 4.00
CA LEU A 151 -29.63 14.28 3.59
C LEU A 151 -30.80 13.98 2.65
N ALA A 152 -30.67 13.01 1.75
CA ALA A 152 -31.75 12.60 0.85
C ALA A 152 -32.90 11.94 1.62
N GLY A 153 -32.60 11.06 2.58
CA GLY A 153 -33.61 10.42 3.44
C GLY A 153 -34.37 11.41 4.32
N ALA A 154 -33.70 12.45 4.82
CA ALA A 154 -34.34 13.51 5.61
C ALA A 154 -35.38 14.32 4.81
N ARG A 155 -35.20 14.47 3.50
CA ARG A 155 -36.11 15.23 2.63
C ARG A 155 -37.38 14.48 2.24
N THR A 156 -37.37 13.15 2.31
CA THR A 156 -38.55 12.32 1.98
C THR A 156 -39.46 12.04 3.19
N GLY A 157 -39.01 12.39 4.40
CA GLY A 157 -39.73 12.15 5.65
C GLY A 157 -40.47 13.37 6.24
N SER A 158 -40.55 14.49 5.50
CA SER A 158 -41.30 15.70 5.82
C SER A 158 -42.46 15.88 4.84
#